data_AF-A0A212C7J2-F1
#
_entry.id   AF-A0A212C7J2-F1
#
_cell.length_a   1.000
_cell.length_b   1.000
_cell.length_c   1.000
_cell.angle_alpha   90.00
_cell.angle_beta   90.00
_cell.angle_gamma   90.00
#
_symmetry.space_group_name_H-M   'P 1'
#
loop_
_entity.id
_entity.type
_entity.pdbx_description
1 polymer ?
#
loop_
_entity_poly.entity_id
_entity_poly.type
_entity_poly.pdbx_seq_one_letter_code
_entity_poly.pdbx_strand_id
1 'polypeptide(L)' 'MCKLRPLLQKWVEEADNNENLQEICKAETLVQARKRKRTSVENRVRGNLESMFLQCPKPTLQQISHIAQQLGLEKDVV' A
#
# COMPACT_ATOMS: atom_id res chain seq x y z
N MET A 1 -3.20 19.90 2.67
CA MET A 1 -1.95 19.28 3.15
C MET A 1 -1.74 19.53 4.65
N CYS A 2 -2.67 19.12 5.53
CA CYS A 2 -2.65 19.57 6.93
C CYS A 2 -2.70 18.45 7.97
N LYS A 3 -2.91 17.19 7.55
CA LYS A 3 -2.99 16.05 8.49
C LYS A 3 -1.62 15.52 8.92
N LEU A 4 -0.60 15.67 8.08
CA LEU A 4 0.77 15.22 8.39
C LEU A 4 1.54 16.22 9.23
N ARG A 5 1.28 17.52 9.07
CA ARG A 5 2.01 18.60 9.76
C ARG A 5 2.07 18.40 11.29
N PRO A 6 0.95 18.20 12.02
CA PRO A 6 1.02 18.02 13.47
C PRO A 6 1.75 16.73 13.87
N LEU A 7 1.69 15.67 13.06
CA LEU A 7 2.38 14.41 13.33
C LEU A 7 3.89 14.55 13.17
N LEU A 8 4.33 15.23 12.11
CA LEU A 8 5.74 15.48 11.83
C LEU A 8 6.35 16.45 12.84
N GLN A 9 5.60 17.48 13.24
CA GLN A 9 6.07 18.43 14.25
C GLN A 9 6.31 17.72 15.60
N LYS A 10 5.34 16.90 16.04
CA LYS A 10 5.50 16.09 17.26
C LYS A 10 6.70 15.14 17.18
N TRP A 11 6.95 14.53 16.02
CA TRP A 11 8.13 13.68 15.82
C TRP A 11 9.45 14.45 15.97
N VAL A 12 9.53 15.68 15.43
CA VAL A 12 10.72 16.55 15.59
C VAL A 12 10.95 16.90 17.05
N GLU A 13 9.89 17.30 17.76
CA GLU A 13 9.96 17.61 19.19
C GLU A 13 10.43 16.39 20.02
N GLU A 14 9.95 15.19 19.70
CA GLU A 14 10.37 13.96 20.38
C GLU A 14 11.83 13.57 20.04
N ALA A 15 12.28 13.81 18.81
CA ALA A 15 13.63 13.53 18.37
C ALA A 15 14.68 14.42 19.04
N ASP A 16 14.38 15.71 19.22
CA ASP A 16 15.32 16.68 19.82
C ASP A 16 15.49 16.47 21.34
N ASN A 17 14.51 15.87 22.01
CA ASN A 17 14.51 15.68 23.48
C ASN A 17 14.95 14.29 23.94
N ASN A 18 15.27 13.36 23.04
CA ASN A 18 15.65 11.98 23.38
C ASN A 18 16.98 11.59 22.74
N GLU A 19 18.03 11.40 23.55
CA GLU A 19 19.37 10.99 23.07
C GLU A 19 19.38 9.57 22.46
N ASN A 20 18.38 8.73 22.78
CA ASN A 20 18.27 7.36 22.28
C ASN A 20 17.36 7.24 21.04
N LEU A 21 17.65 8.04 20.01
CA LEU A 21 16.93 8.08 18.74
C LEU A 21 16.80 6.69 18.08
N GLN A 22 17.78 5.81 18.32
CA GLN A 22 17.79 4.43 17.83
C GLN A 22 16.65 3.57 18.39
N GLU A 23 16.17 3.81 19.62
CA GLU A 23 15.04 3.08 20.20
C GLU A 23 13.70 3.54 19.61
N ILE A 24 13.57 4.84 19.31
CA ILE A 24 12.38 5.42 18.68
C ILE A 24 12.18 4.85 17.27
N CYS A 25 13.24 4.79 16.46
CA CYS A 25 13.15 4.18 15.12
C CYS A 25 12.82 2.68 15.16
N LYS A 26 13.22 1.95 16.21
CA LYS A 26 12.82 0.54 16.39
C LYS A 26 11.33 0.42 16.72
N ALA A 27 10.77 1.35 17.50
CA ALA A 27 9.33 1.41 17.76
C ALA A 27 8.51 1.74 16.49
N GLU A 28 9.07 2.49 15.53
CA GLU A 28 8.43 2.72 14.22
C GLU A 28 8.20 1.43 13.42
N THR A 29 8.99 0.38 13.62
CA THR A 29 8.74 -0.95 13.03
C THR A 29 7.38 -1.50 13.44
N LEU A 30 6.94 -1.23 14.67
CA LEU A 30 5.62 -1.61 15.18
C LEU A 30 4.49 -0.78 14.53
N VAL A 31 4.79 0.48 14.19
CA VAL A 31 3.87 1.40 13.48
C VAL A 31 3.76 1.04 11.99
N GLN A 32 4.84 0.56 11.37
CA GLN A 32 4.84 0.07 9.99
C GLN A 32 3.88 -1.11 9.78
N ALA A 33 3.65 -1.94 10.80
CA ALA A 33 2.69 -3.04 10.75
C ALA A 33 1.24 -2.59 10.51
N ARG A 34 0.92 -1.31 10.75
CA ARG A 34 -0.43 -0.72 10.55
C ARG A 34 -0.56 0.06 9.24
N LYS A 35 0.51 0.19 8.44
CA LYS A 35 0.47 0.89 7.16
C LYS A 35 -0.07 -0.06 6.08
N ARG A 36 -0.93 0.45 5.18
CA ARG A 36 -1.37 -0.31 4.00
C ARG A 36 -0.13 -0.67 3.16
N LYS A 37 0.10 -1.97 2.95
CA LYS A 37 1.18 -2.46 2.09
C LYS A 37 0.80 -2.22 0.63
N ARG A 38 1.78 -1.80 -0.17
CA ARG A 38 1.62 -1.67 -1.62
C ARG A 38 1.96 -3.00 -2.28
N THR A 39 1.03 -3.53 -3.08
CA THR A 39 1.30 -4.71 -3.92
C THR A 39 2.03 -4.25 -5.18
N SER A 40 3.21 -4.82 -5.44
CA SER A 40 3.92 -4.61 -6.70
C SER A 40 3.36 -5.56 -7.75
N VAL A 41 2.94 -5.02 -8.89
CA VAL A 41 2.40 -5.80 -10.01
C VAL A 41 3.44 -5.81 -11.13
N GLU A 42 3.82 -7.00 -11.59
CA GLU A 42 4.78 -7.17 -12.67
C GLU A 42 4.26 -6.55 -13.97
N ASN A 43 5.16 -6.02 -14.82
CA ASN A 43 4.77 -5.39 -16.08
C ASN A 43 3.92 -6.30 -16.98
N ARG A 44 4.19 -7.61 -17.00
CA ARG A 44 3.40 -8.58 -17.76
C ARG A 44 1.97 -8.68 -17.24
N VAL A 45 1.80 -8.79 -15.93
CA VAL A 45 0.49 -8.85 -15.28
C VAL A 45 -0.28 -7.54 -15.50
N ARG A 46 0.42 -6.39 -15.42
CA ARG A 46 -0.16 -5.07 -15.74
C ARG A 46 -0.69 -5.02 -17.17
N GLY A 47 0.08 -5.46 -18.16
CA GLY A 47 -0.36 -5.48 -19.56
C GLY A 47 -1.59 -6.36 -19.79
N ASN A 48 -1.70 -7.49 -19.09
CA ASN A 48 -2.90 -8.33 -19.14
C ASN A 48 -4.13 -7.58 -18.57
N LEU A 49 -4.00 -6.94 -17.41
CA LEU A 49 -5.07 -6.15 -16.81
C LEU A 49 -5.52 -5.00 -17.72
N GLU A 50 -4.56 -4.29 -18.33
CA GLU A 50 -4.84 -3.23 -19.31
C GLU A 50 -5.64 -3.77 -20.52
N SER A 51 -5.27 -4.93 -21.06
CA SER A 51 -5.99 -5.57 -22.16
C SER A 51 -7.42 -5.97 -21.78
N MET A 52 -7.63 -6.51 -20.58
CA MET A 52 -8.96 -6.88 -20.09
C MET A 52 -9.84 -5.66 -19.83
N PHE A 53 -9.26 -4.57 -19.33
CA PHE A 53 -9.96 -3.30 -19.12
C PHE A 53 -10.50 -2.71 -20.43
N LEU A 54 -9.74 -2.79 -21.52
CA LEU A 54 -10.21 -2.34 -22.84
C LEU A 54 -11.44 -3.12 -23.34
N GLN A 55 -11.58 -4.39 -22.95
CA GLN A 55 -12.73 -5.23 -23.31
C GLN A 55 -13.94 -4.99 -22.39
N CYS A 56 -13.70 -4.87 -21.08
CA CYS A 56 -14.73 -4.63 -20.08
C CYS A 56 -14.21 -3.68 -18.99
N PRO A 57 -14.47 -2.36 -19.11
CA PRO A 57 -13.98 -1.37 -18.14
C PRO A 57 -14.60 -1.48 -16.74
N LYS A 58 -15.71 -2.21 -16.62
CA LYS A 58 -16.46 -2.42 -15.37
C LYS A 58 -16.79 -3.90 -15.21
N PRO A 59 -15.81 -4.75 -14.88
CA PRO A 59 -16.05 -6.16 -14.65
C PRO A 59 -16.95 -6.36 -13.43
N THR A 60 -17.78 -7.41 -13.47
CA THR A 60 -18.59 -7.86 -12.34
C THR A 60 -17.72 -8.54 -11.27
N LEU A 61 -18.26 -8.72 -10.06
CA LEU A 61 -17.55 -9.42 -8.97
C LEU A 61 -17.10 -10.84 -9.34
N GLN A 62 -17.88 -11.54 -10.18
CA GLN A 62 -17.52 -12.87 -10.68
C GLN A 62 -16.33 -12.78 -11.66
N GLN A 63 -16.33 -11.79 -12.55
CA GLN A 63 -15.22 -11.56 -13.48
C GLN A 63 -13.94 -11.17 -12.73
N ILE A 64 -14.02 -10.27 -11.75
CA ILE A 64 -12.87 -9.90 -10.90
C ILE A 64 -12.31 -11.14 -10.20
N SER A 65 -13.18 -12.00 -9.66
CA SER A 65 -12.77 -13.25 -9.01
C SER A 65 -12.04 -14.19 -9.99
N HIS A 66 -12.50 -14.26 -11.23
CA HIS A 66 -11.86 -15.08 -12.27
C HIS A 66 -10.50 -14.53 -12.68
N ILE A 67 -10.40 -13.21 -12.90
CA ILE A 67 -9.15 -12.52 -13.25
C ILE A 67 -8.10 -12.70 -12.15
N ALA A 68 -8.51 -12.55 -10.89
CA ALA A 68 -7.67 -12.77 -9.72
C ALA A 68 -7.08 -14.18 -9.71
N GLN A 69 -7.92 -15.20 -9.94
CA GLN A 69 -7.47 -16.59 -10.03
C GLN A 69 -6.53 -16.83 -11.22
N GLN A 70 -6.83 -16.27 -12.39
CA GLN A 70 -6.03 -16.43 -13.61
C GLN A 70 -4.64 -15.79 -13.49
N LEU A 71 -4.56 -14.61 -12.85
CA LEU A 71 -3.32 -13.85 -12.70
C LEU A 71 -2.58 -14.13 -11.38
N GLY A 72 -3.16 -14.96 -10.49
CA GLY A 72 -2.59 -15.25 -9.17
C GLY A 72 -2.56 -14.04 -8.24
N LEU A 73 -3.54 -13.15 -8.36
CA LEU A 73 -3.67 -11.92 -7.56
C LEU A 73 -4.79 -12.06 -6.50
N GLU A 74 -4.71 -11.26 -5.44
CA GLU A 74 -5.85 -11.08 -4.53
C GLU A 74 -6.95 -10.26 -5.22
N LYS A 75 -8.22 -10.54 -4.90
CA LYS A 75 -9.37 -9.86 -5.54
C LYS A 75 -9.35 -8.35 -5.31
N ASP A 76 -8.88 -7.90 -4.15
CA ASP A 76 -8.79 -6.47 -3.81
C ASP A 76 -7.64 -5.76 -4.55
N VAL A 77 -6.79 -6.51 -5.27
CA VAL A 77 -5.69 -5.98 -6.10
C VAL A 77 -6.12 -5.86 -7.57
N VAL A 78 -7.08 -6.67 -8.02
CA VAL A 78 -7.63 -6.66 -9.39
C VAL A 78 -8.65 -5.54 -9.55
#